data_AF-A0AA85FMG0-F1
#
_entry.id   AF-A0AA85FMG0-F1
#
_cell.length_a   1.000
_cell.length_b   1.000
_cell.length_c   1.000
_cell.angle_alpha   90.00
_cell.angle_beta   90.00
_cell.angle_gamma   90.00
#
_symmetry.space_group_name_H-M   'P 1'
#
loop_
_entity.id
_entity.type
_entity.pdbx_description
1 polymer ?
#
loop_
_entity_poly.entity_id
_entity_poly.type
_entity_poly.pdbx_seq_one_letter_code
_entity_poly.pdbx_strand_id
1 'polypeptide(L)'
;MIPAVVMFVRCFHIVTEIMQGDGTIAGCFAVFGGYLIHLSYGYLYSLTNMVPYIMGYLITFIDPHICVQTSVWFSAVTFAVYGIFMPLGGFLSRKIGYRPVLALSCLFLSGGVLLSYFTIEKTYVGVILTYSFLFGTGVGLGFSVTLAVAATWFPEHRGFVVGLVVSGYGMGSLVFSPIQTFLINPNNVPVNNVTRQFDDPEILNRLPHIFLVIGAILSVTQIIGLILLRSKPKWNCEDDKIEILDDSGSSDCEIMDDEVKFSNCSNAVDITPSRLFRHIDFYLLWLIELCNSIPLTLLTSSYKLFGQSFISDDKYLTIIVTMTAVFNASGRILWGTIVDQFSYKIPFCIISLMWAILLLTFPYISLTDGLTAKILYCIWGIGGFLFLSSVSTVAPAAIGSMFGCTNMAINYGIIACARLISPGTGWTV
;
A
#
# COMPACT_ATOMS: atom_id res chain seq x y z
N MET A 1 -31.85 10.11 22.99
CA MET A 1 -30.67 9.48 22.36
C MET A 1 -30.93 8.91 20.95
N ILE A 2 -32.15 9.08 20.39
CA ILE A 2 -32.56 8.56 19.07
C ILE A 2 -32.36 9.54 17.87
N PRO A 3 -32.20 10.88 18.02
CA PRO A 3 -32.21 11.76 16.84
C PRO A 3 -30.93 11.73 16.00
N ALA A 4 -29.78 11.36 16.58
CA ALA A 4 -28.51 11.32 15.85
C ALA A 4 -28.45 10.16 14.84
N VAL A 5 -29.00 8.99 15.18
CA VAL A 5 -29.04 7.81 14.28
C VAL A 5 -29.99 8.07 13.11
N VAL A 6 -31.16 8.67 13.37
CA VAL A 6 -32.13 9.00 12.31
C VAL A 6 -31.59 10.10 11.38
N MET A 7 -30.84 11.07 11.91
CA MET A 7 -30.16 12.09 11.10
C MET A 7 -29.01 11.50 10.28
N PHE A 8 -28.26 10.55 10.83
CA PHE A 8 -27.20 9.83 10.12
C PHE A 8 -27.78 8.97 8.98
N VAL A 9 -28.89 8.26 9.22
CA VAL A 9 -29.62 7.48 8.22
C VAL A 9 -30.24 8.38 7.14
N ARG A 10 -30.79 9.56 7.50
CA ARG A 10 -31.29 10.54 6.53
C ARG A 10 -30.19 11.19 5.69
N CYS A 11 -29.04 11.54 6.29
CA CYS A 11 -27.86 11.97 5.53
C CYS A 11 -27.37 10.87 4.59
N PHE A 12 -27.38 9.61 5.04
CA PHE A 12 -27.05 8.47 4.20
C PHE A 12 -28.01 8.33 3.02
N HIS A 13 -29.32 8.52 3.25
CA HIS A 13 -30.34 8.50 2.19
C HIS A 13 -30.25 9.68 1.21
N ILE A 14 -29.99 10.91 1.69
CA ILE A 14 -29.84 12.09 0.83
C ILE A 14 -28.56 11.98 -0.02
N VAL A 15 -27.47 11.47 0.56
CA VAL A 15 -26.27 11.12 -0.22
C VAL A 15 -26.59 10.03 -1.24
N THR A 16 -27.40 9.02 -0.90
CA THR A 16 -27.81 7.99 -1.88
C THR A 16 -28.70 8.52 -3.01
N GLU A 17 -29.58 9.50 -2.75
CA GLU A 17 -30.44 10.13 -3.77
C GLU A 17 -29.66 11.08 -4.69
N ILE A 18 -28.71 11.86 -4.14
CA ILE A 18 -27.81 12.70 -4.95
C ILE A 18 -26.90 11.84 -5.83
N MET A 19 -26.53 10.63 -5.35
CA MET A 19 -25.73 9.65 -6.10
C MET A 19 -26.51 8.86 -7.16
N GLN A 20 -27.85 9.01 -7.26
CA GLN A 20 -28.64 8.40 -8.33
C GLN A 20 -28.75 9.29 -9.59
N GLY A 21 -28.25 10.54 -9.55
CA GLY A 21 -28.11 11.40 -10.72
C GLY A 21 -26.80 11.12 -11.48
N ASP A 22 -26.90 10.93 -12.80
CA ASP A 22 -25.83 10.58 -13.76
C ASP A 22 -24.82 9.54 -13.26
N GLY A 23 -24.89 8.31 -13.80
CA GLY A 23 -23.99 7.20 -13.42
C GLY A 23 -22.48 7.55 -13.45
N THR A 24 -22.09 8.60 -14.18
CA THR A 24 -20.74 9.18 -14.18
C THR A 24 -20.35 9.80 -12.84
N ILE A 25 -21.23 10.56 -12.19
CA ILE A 25 -20.95 11.25 -10.91
C ILE A 25 -20.78 10.22 -9.79
N ALA A 26 -21.68 9.24 -9.72
CA ALA A 26 -21.57 8.12 -8.78
C ALA A 26 -20.27 7.32 -8.97
N GLY A 27 -19.86 7.11 -10.23
CA GLY A 27 -18.57 6.49 -10.55
C GLY A 27 -17.38 7.30 -10.06
N CYS A 28 -17.37 8.62 -10.25
CA CYS A 28 -16.30 9.49 -9.75
C CYS A 28 -16.18 9.41 -8.21
N PHE A 29 -17.29 9.41 -7.49
CA PHE A 29 -17.27 9.23 -6.03
C PHE A 29 -16.74 7.86 -5.61
N ALA A 30 -17.12 6.79 -6.31
CA ALA A 30 -16.60 5.45 -6.04
C ALA A 30 -15.08 5.36 -6.26
N VAL A 31 -14.57 5.97 -7.34
CA VAL A 31 -13.14 6.06 -7.62
C VAL A 31 -12.42 6.87 -6.53
N PHE A 32 -12.99 8.00 -6.10
CA PHE A 32 -12.43 8.79 -5.01
C PHE A 32 -12.43 8.04 -3.67
N GLY A 33 -13.49 7.26 -3.38
CA GLY A 33 -13.52 6.37 -2.21
C GLY A 33 -12.41 5.33 -2.23
N GLY A 34 -12.19 4.70 -3.39
CA GLY A 34 -11.07 3.78 -3.60
C GLY A 34 -9.71 4.45 -3.42
N TYR A 35 -9.56 5.69 -3.90
CA TYR A 35 -8.35 6.50 -3.71
C TYR A 35 -8.07 6.77 -2.24
N LEU A 36 -9.06 7.16 -1.43
CA LEU A 36 -8.89 7.41 0.01
C LEU A 36 -8.48 6.15 0.77
N ILE A 37 -9.07 5.00 0.44
CA ILE A 37 -8.67 3.71 1.01
C ILE A 37 -7.21 3.42 0.64
N HIS A 38 -6.82 3.60 -0.61
CA HIS A 38 -5.43 3.40 -1.04
C HIS A 38 -4.47 4.43 -0.43
N LEU A 39 -4.89 5.67 -0.20
CA LEU A 39 -4.12 6.67 0.52
C LEU A 39 -3.78 6.18 1.93
N SER A 40 -4.76 5.57 2.61
CA SER A 40 -4.54 4.95 3.93
C SER A 40 -3.57 3.76 3.87
N TYR A 41 -3.65 2.93 2.83
CA TYR A 41 -2.69 1.84 2.60
C TYR A 41 -1.28 2.38 2.32
N GLY A 42 -1.19 3.54 1.65
CA GLY A 42 0.04 4.29 1.39
C GLY A 42 0.74 4.80 2.64
N TYR A 43 0.09 4.77 3.82
CA TYR A 43 0.75 4.96 5.12
C TYR A 43 1.98 4.08 5.28
N LEU A 44 2.02 2.92 4.62
CA LEU A 44 3.17 2.03 4.60
C LEU A 44 4.48 2.76 4.25
N TYR A 45 4.45 3.72 3.31
CA TYR A 45 5.65 4.47 2.94
C TYR A 45 6.06 5.49 3.99
N SER A 46 5.17 5.85 4.92
CA SER A 46 5.53 6.67 6.08
C SER A 46 6.21 5.86 7.19
N LEU A 47 6.24 4.52 7.11
CA LEU A 47 7.02 3.68 8.04
C LEU A 47 8.48 4.13 8.09
N THR A 48 9.04 4.50 6.94
CA THR A 48 10.39 5.05 6.81
C THR A 48 10.63 6.23 7.75
N ASN A 49 9.61 7.06 7.97
CA ASN A 49 9.69 8.20 8.86
C ASN A 49 9.52 7.83 10.33
N MET A 50 8.64 6.86 10.63
CA MET A 50 8.30 6.41 11.99
C MET A 50 9.36 5.50 12.62
N VAL A 51 9.98 4.63 11.82
CA VAL A 51 10.91 3.58 12.29
C VAL A 51 12.05 4.13 13.16
N PRO A 52 12.74 5.25 12.81
CA PRO A 52 13.75 5.84 13.69
C PRO A 52 13.24 6.17 15.10
N TYR A 53 12.04 6.72 15.22
CA TYR A 53 11.47 7.07 16.52
C TYR A 53 11.03 5.83 17.29
N ILE A 54 10.46 4.84 16.61
CA ILE A 54 10.07 3.56 17.21
C ILE A 54 11.29 2.83 17.76
N MET A 55 12.36 2.73 16.96
CA MET A 55 13.60 2.10 17.41
C MET A 55 14.25 2.85 18.55
N GLY A 56 14.32 4.19 18.49
CA GLY A 56 14.82 5.02 19.58
C GLY A 56 14.04 4.77 20.88
N TYR A 57 12.71 4.76 20.83
CA TYR A 57 11.86 4.48 21.99
C TYR A 57 12.12 3.09 22.58
N LEU A 58 12.15 2.07 21.73
CA LEU A 58 12.33 0.68 22.17
C LEU A 58 13.71 0.45 22.80
N ILE A 59 14.76 1.03 22.22
CA ILE A 59 16.13 0.90 22.74
C ILE A 59 16.30 1.67 24.05
N THR A 60 15.73 2.88 24.15
CA THR A 60 15.89 3.74 25.33
C THR A 60 15.04 3.30 26.52
N PHE A 61 13.79 2.89 26.30
CA PHE A 61 12.83 2.66 27.39
C PHE A 61 12.47 1.20 27.64
N ILE A 62 12.63 0.31 26.66
CA ILE A 62 12.13 -1.07 26.76
C ILE A 62 13.27 -2.07 26.91
N ASP A 63 14.17 -2.13 25.94
CA ASP A 63 15.28 -3.08 25.94
C ASP A 63 16.51 -2.51 25.18
N PRO A 64 17.60 -2.16 25.90
CA PRO A 64 18.82 -1.64 25.28
C PRO A 64 19.59 -2.68 24.46
N HIS A 65 19.24 -3.97 24.53
CA HIS A 65 19.87 -5.02 23.72
C HIS A 65 19.30 -5.11 22.31
N ILE A 66 18.25 -4.34 21.98
CA ILE A 66 17.67 -4.32 20.65
C ILE A 66 18.65 -3.65 19.66
N CYS A 67 19.00 -4.37 18.60
CA CYS A 67 19.82 -3.85 17.53
C CYS A 67 19.00 -3.02 16.52
N VAL A 68 19.52 -1.91 16.03
CA VAL A 68 18.87 -1.05 15.01
C VAL A 68 18.57 -1.83 13.72
N GLN A 69 19.40 -2.81 13.37
CA GLN A 69 19.23 -3.68 12.20
C GLN A 69 17.91 -4.46 12.24
N THR A 70 17.33 -4.68 13.43
CA THR A 70 16.03 -5.34 13.56
C THR A 70 14.88 -4.50 12.99
N SER A 71 15.08 -3.20 12.77
CA SER A 71 14.10 -2.32 12.13
C SER A 71 13.60 -2.80 10.76
N VAL A 72 14.41 -3.60 10.04
CA VAL A 72 14.03 -4.19 8.75
C VAL A 72 12.78 -5.06 8.86
N TRP A 73 12.57 -5.70 10.01
CA TRP A 73 11.40 -6.56 10.24
C TRP A 73 10.07 -5.82 10.20
N PHE A 74 10.03 -4.49 10.40
CA PHE A 74 8.82 -3.71 10.25
C PHE A 74 8.24 -3.82 8.84
N SER A 75 9.06 -3.51 7.83
CA SER A 75 8.65 -3.65 6.43
C SER A 75 8.55 -5.12 6.01
N ALA A 76 9.49 -5.95 6.46
CA ALA A 76 9.59 -7.32 6.02
C ALA A 76 8.35 -8.15 6.42
N VAL A 77 7.93 -8.07 7.69
CA VAL A 77 6.71 -8.73 8.16
C VAL A 77 5.49 -8.17 7.44
N THR A 78 5.43 -6.84 7.24
CA THR A 78 4.30 -6.21 6.57
C THR A 78 4.12 -6.73 5.14
N PHE A 79 5.18 -6.77 4.34
CA PHE A 79 5.12 -7.26 2.96
C PHE A 79 4.87 -8.77 2.86
N ALA A 80 5.43 -9.56 3.78
CA ALA A 80 5.15 -10.99 3.85
C ALA A 80 3.67 -11.29 4.12
N VAL A 81 3.11 -10.64 5.15
CA VAL A 81 1.70 -10.80 5.52
C VAL A 81 0.81 -10.25 4.42
N TYR A 82 1.14 -9.10 3.84
CA TYR A 82 0.46 -8.56 2.67
C TYR A 82 0.38 -9.57 1.52
N GLY A 83 1.49 -10.23 1.17
CA GLY A 83 1.53 -11.26 0.13
C GLY A 83 0.62 -12.45 0.42
N ILE A 84 0.58 -12.93 1.66
CA ILE A 84 -0.28 -14.07 2.08
C ILE A 84 -1.76 -13.71 2.04
N PHE A 85 -2.13 -12.53 2.56
CA PHE A 85 -3.53 -12.14 2.71
C PHE A 85 -4.15 -11.57 1.43
N MET A 86 -3.34 -11.20 0.45
CA MET A 86 -3.81 -10.69 -0.83
C MET A 86 -4.70 -11.65 -1.65
N PRO A 87 -4.28 -12.91 -1.92
CA PRO A 87 -5.17 -13.86 -2.57
C PRO A 87 -6.35 -14.28 -1.67
N LEU A 88 -6.17 -14.31 -0.35
CA LEU A 88 -7.26 -14.57 0.61
C LEU A 88 -8.35 -13.50 0.53
N GLY A 89 -7.98 -12.21 0.43
CA GLY A 89 -8.92 -11.11 0.26
C GLY A 89 -9.79 -11.26 -0.99
N GLY A 90 -9.17 -11.60 -2.13
CA GLY A 90 -9.89 -11.84 -3.39
C GLY A 90 -10.80 -13.07 -3.37
N PHE A 91 -10.42 -14.14 -2.65
CA PHE A 91 -11.29 -15.30 -2.46
C PHE A 91 -12.46 -14.98 -1.54
N LEU A 92 -12.20 -14.29 -0.43
CA LEU A 92 -13.21 -13.92 0.55
C LEU A 92 -14.23 -12.96 -0.06
N SER A 93 -13.80 -12.02 -0.90
CA SER A 93 -14.72 -11.06 -1.55
C SER A 93 -15.71 -11.73 -2.51
N ARG A 94 -15.36 -12.89 -3.07
CA ARG A 94 -16.28 -13.69 -3.91
C ARG A 94 -17.34 -14.42 -3.08
N LYS A 95 -17.03 -14.80 -1.83
CA LYS A 95 -17.95 -15.57 -0.96
C LYS A 95 -18.89 -14.70 -0.15
N ILE A 96 -18.37 -13.62 0.44
CA ILE A 96 -19.13 -12.77 1.38
C ILE A 96 -19.37 -11.35 0.83
N GLY A 97 -18.97 -11.08 -0.41
CA GLY A 97 -19.05 -9.75 -1.00
C GLY A 97 -17.86 -8.85 -0.63
N TYR A 98 -17.73 -7.71 -1.31
CA TYR A 98 -16.58 -6.82 -1.17
C TYR A 98 -16.64 -5.95 0.09
N ARG A 99 -17.82 -5.48 0.50
CA ARG A 99 -18.00 -4.56 1.65
C ARG A 99 -17.46 -5.11 2.98
N PRO A 100 -17.84 -6.32 3.43
CA PRO A 100 -17.32 -6.84 4.70
C PRO A 100 -15.82 -7.10 4.66
N VAL A 101 -15.27 -7.50 3.50
CA VAL A 101 -13.82 -7.69 3.32
C VAL A 101 -13.07 -6.36 3.46
N LEU A 102 -13.59 -5.29 2.85
CA LEU A 102 -13.00 -3.97 2.96
C LEU A 102 -13.15 -3.37 4.37
N ALA A 103 -14.28 -3.59 5.04
CA ALA A 103 -14.45 -3.20 6.43
C ALA A 103 -13.44 -3.90 7.35
N LEU A 104 -13.24 -5.21 7.17
CA LEU A 104 -12.26 -6.00 7.92
C LEU A 104 -10.82 -5.53 7.63
N SER A 105 -10.52 -5.23 6.36
CA SER A 105 -9.25 -4.67 5.93
C SER A 105 -8.93 -3.33 6.62
N CYS A 106 -9.90 -2.40 6.63
CA CYS A 106 -9.76 -1.10 7.30
C CYS A 106 -9.60 -1.27 8.81
N LEU A 107 -10.37 -2.16 9.42
CA LEU A 107 -10.29 -2.46 10.85
C LEU A 107 -8.91 -2.99 11.25
N PHE A 108 -8.35 -3.94 10.50
CA PHE A 108 -7.02 -4.47 10.79
C PHE A 108 -5.91 -3.44 10.62
N LEU A 109 -6.01 -2.60 9.58
CA LEU A 109 -5.00 -1.57 9.33
C LEU A 109 -5.01 -0.49 10.41
N SER A 110 -6.15 0.18 10.59
CA SER A 110 -6.26 1.29 11.54
C SER A 110 -6.24 0.79 12.99
N GLY A 111 -6.90 -0.33 13.28
CA GLY A 111 -6.87 -0.99 14.58
C GLY A 111 -5.48 -1.49 14.94
N GLY A 112 -4.70 -1.99 13.98
CA GLY A 112 -3.29 -2.36 14.19
C GLY A 112 -2.44 -1.18 14.66
N VAL A 113 -2.54 -0.05 13.96
CA VAL A 113 -1.84 1.19 14.33
C VAL A 113 -2.31 1.72 15.70
N LEU A 114 -3.62 1.71 15.98
CA LEU A 114 -4.15 2.12 17.29
C LEU A 114 -3.67 1.22 18.42
N LEU A 115 -3.64 -0.10 18.20
CA LEU A 115 -3.22 -1.09 19.19
C LEU A 115 -1.71 -0.98 19.49
N SER A 116 -0.92 -0.43 18.56
CA SER A 116 0.51 -0.15 18.77
C SER A 116 0.78 0.78 19.95
N TYR A 117 -0.18 1.63 20.33
CA TYR A 117 -0.12 2.44 21.56
C TYR A 117 0.15 1.59 22.81
N PHE A 118 -0.50 0.44 22.92
CA PHE A 118 -0.34 -0.42 24.11
C PHE A 118 0.89 -1.31 24.02
N THR A 119 1.32 -1.68 22.82
CA THR A 119 2.45 -2.61 22.65
C THR A 119 3.82 -1.93 22.66
N ILE A 120 3.89 -0.65 22.26
CA ILE A 120 5.15 0.10 22.25
C ILE A 120 5.76 0.22 23.65
N GLU A 121 4.92 0.29 24.68
CA GLU A 121 5.35 0.35 26.08
C GLU A 121 5.73 -1.01 26.69
N LYS A 122 5.60 -2.11 25.93
CA LYS A 122 5.75 -3.47 26.46
C LYS A 122 6.89 -4.25 25.83
N THR A 123 6.90 -4.37 24.51
CA THR A 123 7.87 -5.25 23.82
C THR A 123 7.96 -4.95 22.33
N TYR A 124 9.17 -5.08 21.78
CA TYR A 124 9.44 -5.02 20.34
C TYR A 124 8.55 -5.96 19.53
N VAL A 125 8.40 -7.23 19.96
CA VAL A 125 7.60 -8.24 19.25
C VAL A 125 6.13 -7.83 19.19
N GLY A 126 5.61 -7.25 20.27
CA GLY A 126 4.24 -6.74 20.33
C GLY A 126 4.00 -5.63 19.30
N VAL A 127 4.96 -4.71 19.13
CA VAL A 127 4.87 -3.67 18.09
C VAL A 127 4.92 -4.28 16.69
N ILE A 128 5.78 -5.24 16.44
CA ILE A 128 5.82 -5.93 15.13
C ILE A 128 4.48 -6.62 14.84
N LEU A 129 3.84 -7.25 15.83
CA LEU A 129 2.54 -7.89 15.66
C LEU A 129 1.43 -6.87 15.36
N THR A 130 1.38 -5.75 16.09
CA THR A 130 0.30 -4.77 15.91
C THR A 130 0.53 -3.86 14.71
N TYR A 131 1.74 -3.32 14.58
CA TYR A 131 2.07 -2.29 13.61
C TYR A 131 2.45 -2.85 12.23
N SER A 132 2.96 -4.09 12.16
CA SER A 132 3.39 -4.70 10.89
C SER A 132 2.47 -5.82 10.46
N PHE A 133 2.18 -6.80 11.33
CA PHE A 133 1.35 -7.95 10.97
C PHE A 133 -0.11 -7.57 10.75
N LEU A 134 -0.76 -6.85 11.67
CA LEU A 134 -2.15 -6.41 11.46
C LEU A 134 -2.26 -5.40 10.32
N PHE A 135 -1.30 -4.49 10.20
CA PHE A 135 -1.24 -3.56 9.07
C PHE A 135 -1.14 -4.29 7.72
N GLY A 136 -0.20 -5.24 7.59
CA GLY A 136 -0.03 -6.07 6.39
C GLY A 136 -1.26 -6.92 6.07
N THR A 137 -1.94 -7.45 7.10
CA THR A 137 -3.22 -8.17 6.95
C THR A 137 -4.29 -7.25 6.36
N GLY A 138 -4.41 -6.03 6.90
CA GLY A 138 -5.32 -5.01 6.42
C GLY A 138 -5.09 -4.68 4.95
N VAL A 139 -3.88 -4.28 4.58
CA VAL A 139 -3.54 -3.99 3.18
C VAL A 139 -3.76 -5.20 2.27
N GLY A 140 -3.36 -6.40 2.69
CA GLY A 140 -3.53 -7.64 1.92
C GLY A 140 -4.98 -7.91 1.55
N LEU A 141 -5.87 -7.93 2.55
CA LEU A 141 -7.28 -8.25 2.33
C LEU A 141 -7.99 -7.26 1.38
N GLY A 142 -7.65 -5.97 1.45
CA GLY A 142 -8.42 -4.92 0.79
C GLY A 142 -7.82 -4.35 -0.50
N PHE A 143 -6.52 -4.51 -0.75
CA PHE A 143 -5.84 -3.89 -1.89
C PHE A 143 -6.44 -4.32 -3.23
N SER A 144 -6.46 -5.62 -3.52
CA SER A 144 -6.96 -6.16 -4.79
C SER A 144 -8.47 -5.95 -4.96
N VAL A 145 -9.23 -6.09 -3.88
CA VAL A 145 -10.69 -5.94 -3.84
C VAL A 145 -11.11 -4.51 -4.18
N THR A 146 -10.44 -3.51 -3.58
CA THR A 146 -10.74 -2.09 -3.83
C THR A 146 -10.51 -1.73 -5.30
N LEU A 147 -9.43 -2.22 -5.91
CA LEU A 147 -9.13 -1.99 -7.32
C LEU A 147 -10.16 -2.63 -8.25
N ALA A 148 -10.58 -3.86 -7.94
CA ALA A 148 -11.58 -4.57 -8.72
C ALA A 148 -12.92 -3.83 -8.71
N VAL A 149 -13.36 -3.32 -7.55
CA VAL A 149 -14.63 -2.58 -7.41
C VAL A 149 -14.58 -1.26 -8.17
N ALA A 150 -13.55 -0.45 -7.98
CA ALA A 150 -13.42 0.86 -8.65
C ALA A 150 -13.39 0.72 -10.19
N ALA A 151 -12.73 -0.32 -10.69
CA ALA A 151 -12.66 -0.62 -12.12
C ALA A 151 -14.03 -0.91 -12.77
N THR A 152 -15.05 -1.34 -12.01
CA THR A 152 -16.37 -1.70 -12.58
C THR A 152 -17.16 -0.50 -13.13
N TRP A 153 -16.86 0.72 -12.66
CA TRP A 153 -17.61 1.91 -13.08
C TRP A 153 -17.26 2.37 -14.49
N PHE A 154 -15.99 2.30 -14.88
CA PHE A 154 -15.47 2.78 -16.16
C PHE A 154 -14.70 1.67 -16.89
N PRO A 155 -15.42 0.70 -17.50
CA PRO A 155 -14.79 -0.45 -18.15
C PRO A 155 -13.88 -0.06 -19.33
N GLU A 156 -14.26 0.96 -20.10
CA GLU A 156 -13.48 1.46 -21.24
C GLU A 156 -12.16 2.15 -20.83
N HIS A 157 -12.07 2.61 -19.57
CA HIS A 157 -10.91 3.34 -19.04
C HIS A 157 -10.37 2.68 -17.76
N ARG A 158 -10.47 1.36 -17.68
CA ARG A 158 -10.09 0.57 -16.49
C ARG A 158 -8.68 0.86 -16.01
N GLY A 159 -7.70 0.91 -16.91
CA GLY A 159 -6.29 1.15 -16.57
C GLY A 159 -6.08 2.51 -15.92
N PHE A 160 -6.70 3.57 -16.47
CA PHE A 160 -6.64 4.91 -15.92
C PHE A 160 -7.25 5.00 -14.51
N VAL A 161 -8.42 4.38 -14.31
CA VAL A 161 -9.10 4.38 -13.00
C VAL A 161 -8.30 3.62 -11.95
N VAL A 162 -7.79 2.43 -12.30
CA VAL A 162 -6.90 1.67 -11.42
C VAL A 162 -5.65 2.50 -11.09
N GLY A 163 -5.02 3.14 -12.09
CA GLY A 163 -3.87 4.02 -11.89
C GLY A 163 -4.17 5.19 -10.94
N LEU A 164 -5.32 5.85 -11.09
CA LEU A 164 -5.75 6.93 -10.21
C LEU A 164 -5.91 6.44 -8.77
N VAL A 165 -6.63 5.34 -8.55
CA VAL A 165 -6.81 4.76 -7.21
C VAL A 165 -5.46 4.36 -6.59
N VAL A 166 -4.61 3.66 -7.35
CA VAL A 166 -3.29 3.21 -6.91
C VAL A 166 -2.35 4.40 -6.65
N SER A 167 -2.54 5.55 -7.30
CA SER A 167 -1.73 6.76 -7.02
C SER A 167 -1.89 7.25 -5.58
N GLY A 168 -3.07 7.07 -4.96
CA GLY A 168 -3.30 7.38 -3.54
C GLY A 168 -2.32 6.65 -2.63
N TYR A 169 -2.05 5.37 -2.92
CA TYR A 169 -1.06 4.58 -2.18
C TYR A 169 0.36 5.16 -2.31
N GLY A 170 0.73 5.71 -3.46
CA GLY A 170 2.02 6.40 -3.63
C GLY A 170 2.12 7.73 -2.85
N MET A 171 0.98 8.41 -2.67
CA MET A 171 0.90 9.71 -1.99
C MET A 171 0.75 9.62 -0.47
N GLY A 172 0.64 8.43 0.12
CA GLY A 172 0.43 8.28 1.55
C GLY A 172 1.50 8.97 2.42
N SER A 173 2.79 8.75 2.14
CA SER A 173 3.87 9.41 2.90
C SER A 173 3.90 10.92 2.73
N LEU A 174 3.37 11.46 1.62
CA LEU A 174 3.24 12.91 1.42
C LEU A 174 2.39 13.56 2.50
N VAL A 175 1.31 12.88 2.92
CA VAL A 175 0.38 13.36 3.93
C VAL A 175 0.89 13.01 5.32
N PHE A 176 1.26 11.75 5.56
CA PHE A 176 1.50 11.25 6.91
C PHE A 176 2.89 11.62 7.46
N SER A 177 3.94 11.65 6.64
CA SER A 177 5.31 11.90 7.14
C SER A 177 5.49 13.30 7.75
N PRO A 178 5.02 14.40 7.11
CA PRO A 178 5.09 15.73 7.73
C PRO A 178 4.29 15.82 9.04
N ILE A 179 3.10 15.21 9.09
CA ILE A 179 2.25 15.19 10.30
C ILE A 179 2.99 14.49 11.45
N GLN A 180 3.58 13.33 11.19
CA GLN A 180 4.36 12.58 12.18
C GLN A 180 5.53 13.40 12.73
N THR A 181 6.36 13.96 11.85
CA THR A 181 7.54 14.73 12.28
C THR A 181 7.16 16.00 13.01
N PHE A 182 6.09 16.69 12.59
CA PHE A 182 5.60 17.88 13.28
C PHE A 182 5.12 17.57 14.70
N LEU A 183 4.47 16.42 14.91
CA LEU A 183 3.96 16.02 16.22
C LEU A 183 5.04 15.41 17.13
N ILE A 184 5.97 14.61 16.59
CA ILE A 184 7.08 13.99 17.35
C ILE A 184 8.21 15.00 17.61
N ASN A 185 8.73 15.65 16.57
CA ASN A 185 9.94 16.48 16.63
C ASN A 185 9.71 17.89 16.05
N PRO A 186 8.83 18.71 16.64
CA PRO A 186 8.54 20.06 16.13
C PRO A 186 9.78 20.97 16.14
N ASN A 187 10.68 20.78 17.11
CA ASN A 187 11.86 21.60 17.31
C ASN A 187 13.06 21.16 16.46
N ASN A 188 12.91 20.10 15.64
CA ASN A 188 13.99 19.53 14.83
C ASN A 188 15.23 19.17 15.64
N VAL A 189 15.04 18.59 16.82
CA VAL A 189 16.13 18.12 17.66
C VAL A 189 16.89 17.04 16.88
N PRO A 190 18.22 17.18 16.76
CA PRO A 190 19.04 16.21 16.03
C PRO A 190 19.19 14.90 16.81
N VAL A 191 19.56 13.83 16.10
CA VAL A 191 19.95 12.56 16.72
C VAL A 191 21.25 12.72 17.53
N ASN A 192 21.46 11.84 18.51
CA ASN A 192 22.69 11.81 19.29
C ASN A 192 23.91 11.54 18.40
N ASN A 193 24.98 12.31 18.60
CA ASN A 193 26.19 12.25 17.77
C ASN A 193 26.95 10.91 17.86
N VAL A 194 26.79 10.18 18.97
CA VAL A 194 27.46 8.89 19.22
C VAL A 194 26.59 7.73 18.76
N THR A 195 25.35 7.64 19.26
CA THR A 195 24.47 6.50 18.96
C THR A 195 23.78 6.62 17.60
N ARG A 196 23.75 7.83 17.01
CA ARG A 196 23.02 8.18 15.78
C ARG A 196 21.52 7.83 15.84
N GLN A 197 20.96 7.86 17.05
CA GLN A 197 19.56 7.56 17.33
C GLN A 197 18.90 8.73 18.07
N PHE A 198 17.57 8.73 18.07
CA PHE A 198 16.81 9.58 18.98
C PHE A 198 16.80 8.93 20.36
N ASP A 199 17.36 9.63 21.34
CA ASP A 199 17.41 9.25 22.75
C ASP A 199 16.79 10.31 23.66
N ASP A 200 16.41 11.47 23.12
CA ASP A 200 15.75 12.56 23.85
C ASP A 200 14.40 12.08 24.41
N PRO A 201 14.24 12.04 25.75
CA PRO A 201 13.00 11.60 26.38
C PRO A 201 11.79 12.44 25.99
N GLU A 202 11.95 13.74 25.70
CA GLU A 202 10.84 14.63 25.36
C GLU A 202 10.22 14.27 24.01
N ILE A 203 11.06 13.86 23.05
CA ILE A 203 10.63 13.41 21.71
C ILE A 203 9.99 12.04 21.81
N LEU A 204 10.66 11.12 22.50
CA LEU A 204 10.26 9.72 22.56
C LEU A 204 8.95 9.54 23.36
N ASN A 205 8.72 10.29 24.43
CA ASN A 205 7.47 10.22 25.19
C ASN A 205 6.22 10.67 24.40
N ARG A 206 6.40 11.38 23.28
CA ARG A 206 5.30 11.76 22.38
C ARG A 206 4.87 10.62 21.46
N LEU A 207 5.74 9.62 21.26
CA LEU A 207 5.55 8.55 20.29
C LEU A 207 4.28 7.71 20.54
N PRO A 208 3.95 7.25 21.77
CA PRO A 208 2.75 6.45 21.98
C PRO A 208 1.48 7.18 21.49
N HIS A 209 1.33 8.45 21.84
CA HIS A 209 0.16 9.25 21.43
C HIS A 209 0.04 9.44 19.91
N ILE A 210 1.14 9.39 19.17
CA ILE A 210 1.15 9.49 17.70
C ILE A 210 0.40 8.31 17.07
N PHE A 211 0.57 7.09 17.61
CA PHE A 211 -0.16 5.92 17.13
C PHE A 211 -1.68 6.13 17.23
N LEU A 212 -2.15 6.76 18.30
CA LEU A 212 -3.57 7.09 18.47
C LEU A 212 -4.04 8.14 17.46
N VAL A 213 -3.30 9.23 17.30
CA VAL A 213 -3.66 10.32 16.37
C VAL A 213 -3.67 9.84 14.93
N ILE A 214 -2.61 9.17 14.50
CA ILE A 214 -2.49 8.64 13.14
C ILE A 214 -3.52 7.53 12.90
N GLY A 215 -3.70 6.61 13.86
CA GLY A 215 -4.72 5.57 13.77
C GLY A 215 -6.13 6.14 13.62
N ALA A 216 -6.45 7.24 14.32
CA ALA A 216 -7.72 7.94 14.17
C ALA A 216 -7.88 8.60 12.79
N ILE A 217 -6.84 9.29 12.29
CA ILE A 217 -6.85 9.88 10.95
C ILE A 217 -7.05 8.80 9.87
N LEU A 218 -6.34 7.68 9.99
CA LEU A 218 -6.50 6.53 9.10
C LEU A 218 -7.91 5.96 9.17
N SER A 219 -8.45 5.76 10.37
CA SER A 219 -9.82 5.25 10.59
C SER A 219 -10.87 6.15 9.91
N VAL A 220 -10.78 7.47 10.10
CA VAL A 220 -11.72 8.43 9.51
C VAL A 220 -11.61 8.42 7.99
N THR A 221 -10.39 8.45 7.45
CA THR A 221 -10.15 8.40 6.00
C THR A 221 -10.72 7.12 5.38
N GLN A 222 -10.55 5.99 6.06
CA GLN A 222 -11.05 4.68 5.63
C GLN A 222 -12.57 4.58 5.71
N ILE A 223 -13.20 5.09 6.77
CA ILE A 223 -14.67 5.10 6.89
C ILE A 223 -15.29 5.94 5.77
N ILE A 224 -14.74 7.13 5.49
CA ILE A 224 -15.18 7.97 4.37
C ILE A 224 -15.00 7.22 3.05
N GLY A 225 -13.82 6.61 2.84
CA GLY A 225 -13.53 5.83 1.64
C GLY A 225 -14.50 4.65 1.43
N LEU A 226 -14.84 3.93 2.50
CA LEU A 226 -15.76 2.78 2.47
C LEU A 226 -17.20 3.20 2.16
N ILE A 227 -17.65 4.36 2.67
CA ILE A 227 -18.99 4.89 2.39
C ILE A 227 -19.11 5.32 0.91
N LEU A 228 -18.05 5.92 0.37
CA LEU A 228 -18.00 6.41 -1.00
C LEU A 228 -17.82 5.29 -2.02
N LEU A 229 -17.04 4.26 -1.69
CA LEU A 229 -16.77 3.14 -2.59
C LEU A 229 -18.01 2.26 -2.73
N ARG A 230 -18.60 2.27 -3.92
CA ARG A 230 -19.72 1.40 -4.29
C ARG A 230 -19.39 0.64 -5.56
N SER A 231 -19.98 -0.53 -5.74
CA SER A 231 -19.97 -1.23 -7.02
C SER A 231 -20.98 -0.61 -7.97
N LYS A 232 -20.70 -0.63 -9.28
CA LYS A 232 -21.70 -0.30 -10.30
C LYS A 232 -22.86 -1.29 -10.21
N PRO A 233 -24.14 -0.84 -10.17
CA PRO A 233 -25.28 -1.75 -10.17
C PRO A 233 -25.31 -2.53 -11.50
N LYS A 234 -25.57 -3.83 -11.44
CA LYS A 234 -25.80 -4.65 -12.64
C LYS A 234 -27.29 -4.60 -12.96
N TRP A 235 -27.63 -4.31 -14.22
CA TRP A 235 -28.98 -4.44 -14.74
C TRP A 235 -29.17 -5.87 -15.21
N ASN A 236 -30.09 -6.62 -14.60
CA ASN A 236 -30.57 -7.89 -15.16
C ASN A 236 -31.73 -7.57 -16.11
N CYS A 237 -31.67 -8.09 -17.34
CA CYS A 237 -32.72 -7.90 -18.34
C CYS A 237 -33.93 -8.84 -18.16
N GLU A 238 -33.83 -9.85 -17.29
CA GLU A 238 -34.87 -10.88 -17.12
C GLU A 238 -35.92 -10.51 -16.07
N ASP A 239 -35.60 -9.62 -15.14
CA ASP A 239 -36.51 -9.03 -14.17
C ASP A 239 -36.20 -7.54 -14.13
N ASP A 240 -37.16 -6.65 -14.43
CA ASP A 240 -37.04 -5.16 -14.34
C ASP A 240 -36.72 -4.67 -12.90
N LYS A 241 -35.59 -5.10 -12.34
CA LYS A 241 -35.11 -4.84 -10.99
C LYS A 241 -33.63 -4.51 -11.04
N ILE A 242 -33.29 -3.38 -10.43
CA ILE A 242 -31.90 -2.97 -10.20
C ILE A 242 -31.38 -3.80 -9.02
N GLU A 243 -30.59 -4.84 -9.29
CA GLU A 243 -29.82 -5.50 -8.23
C GLU A 243 -28.65 -4.61 -7.82
N ILE A 244 -28.86 -3.85 -6.74
CA ILE A 244 -27.76 -3.33 -5.94
C ILE A 244 -27.17 -4.56 -5.25
N LEU A 245 -25.88 -4.85 -5.51
CA LEU A 245 -25.13 -5.88 -4.78
C LEU A 245 -25.02 -5.48 -3.29
N ASP A 246 -26.08 -5.72 -2.53
CA ASP A 246 -26.10 -5.66 -1.08
C ASP A 246 -26.73 -6.95 -0.53
N ASP A 247 -25.95 -7.61 0.33
CA ASP A 247 -26.33 -8.54 1.38
C ASP A 247 -27.37 -9.63 1.07
N SER A 248 -26.90 -10.83 0.73
CA SER A 248 -27.14 -12.07 1.51
C SER A 248 -26.67 -13.30 0.73
N GLY A 249 -26.21 -14.32 1.47
CA GLY A 249 -25.64 -15.52 0.90
C GLY A 249 -26.62 -16.42 0.15
N SER A 250 -26.03 -17.14 -0.82
CA SER A 250 -26.48 -18.35 -1.53
C SER A 250 -27.78 -18.27 -2.34
N SER A 251 -27.64 -18.41 -3.66
CA SER A 251 -27.88 -19.71 -4.33
C SER A 251 -27.34 -19.65 -5.76
N ASP A 252 -26.84 -20.80 -6.23
CA ASP A 252 -26.23 -20.99 -7.53
C ASP A 252 -27.08 -20.38 -8.67
N CYS A 253 -26.47 -19.50 -9.47
CA CYS A 253 -26.91 -19.23 -10.83
C CYS A 253 -25.69 -19.28 -11.71
N GLU A 254 -25.71 -20.27 -12.61
CA GLU A 254 -24.72 -20.45 -13.67
C GLU A 254 -24.54 -19.14 -14.42
N ILE A 255 -23.28 -18.76 -14.61
CA ILE A 255 -22.89 -17.57 -15.34
C ILE A 255 -23.20 -17.84 -16.81
N MET A 256 -24.33 -17.33 -17.31
CA MET A 256 -24.54 -17.14 -18.73
C MET A 256 -23.79 -15.87 -19.14
N ASP A 257 -22.57 -16.07 -19.64
CA ASP A 257 -21.79 -15.07 -20.35
C ASP A 257 -22.50 -14.71 -21.66
N ASP A 258 -23.36 -13.69 -21.66
CA ASP A 258 -23.84 -13.07 -22.90
C ASP A 258 -23.27 -11.65 -23.09
N GLU A 259 -22.31 -11.62 -24.01
CA GLU A 259 -21.85 -10.52 -24.87
C GLU A 259 -21.70 -9.10 -24.27
N VAL A 260 -20.58 -8.89 -23.56
CA VAL A 260 -19.85 -7.61 -23.65
C VAL A 260 -18.81 -7.76 -24.75
N LYS A 261 -19.02 -7.14 -25.91
CA LYS A 261 -18.01 -7.05 -26.97
C LYS A 261 -16.78 -6.30 -26.45
N PHE A 262 -15.80 -7.06 -25.98
CA PHE A 262 -14.44 -6.62 -25.67
C PHE A 262 -13.74 -6.17 -26.96
N SER A 263 -13.84 -4.89 -27.30
CA SER A 263 -12.95 -4.31 -28.30
C SER A 263 -11.56 -4.12 -27.69
N ASN A 264 -10.60 -4.91 -28.20
CA ASN A 264 -9.14 -4.95 -27.95
C ASN A 264 -8.58 -5.87 -26.85
N CYS A 265 -9.30 -6.90 -26.40
CA CYS A 265 -8.67 -8.10 -25.84
C CYS A 265 -8.76 -9.25 -26.85
N SER A 266 -8.02 -9.15 -27.94
CA SER A 266 -7.84 -10.26 -28.87
C SER A 266 -7.13 -11.43 -28.15
N ASN A 267 -7.84 -12.54 -27.96
CA ASN A 267 -7.38 -13.82 -27.40
C ASN A 267 -7.04 -13.85 -25.89
N ALA A 268 -7.91 -13.35 -25.01
CA ALA A 268 -7.72 -13.49 -23.55
C ALA A 268 -7.86 -14.97 -23.12
N VAL A 269 -6.74 -15.66 -22.92
CA VAL A 269 -6.71 -16.93 -22.21
C VAL A 269 -6.90 -16.62 -20.72
N ASP A 270 -8.13 -16.74 -20.23
CA ASP A 270 -8.42 -16.60 -18.80
C ASP A 270 -7.99 -17.86 -18.03
N ILE A 271 -6.89 -17.77 -17.29
CA ILE A 271 -6.29 -18.91 -16.58
C ILE A 271 -6.82 -18.97 -15.15
N THR A 272 -7.38 -20.13 -14.78
CA THR A 272 -7.77 -20.44 -13.40
C THR A 272 -6.55 -20.50 -12.48
N PRO A 273 -6.63 -20.05 -11.21
CA PRO A 273 -5.49 -20.06 -10.28
C PRO A 273 -4.77 -21.40 -10.14
N SER A 274 -5.47 -22.53 -10.24
CA SER A 274 -4.88 -23.87 -10.16
C SER A 274 -4.01 -24.22 -11.38
N ARG A 275 -4.31 -23.66 -12.55
CA ARG A 275 -3.55 -23.87 -13.79
C ARG A 275 -2.32 -22.95 -13.87
N LEU A 276 -2.27 -21.88 -13.08
CA LEU A 276 -1.16 -20.92 -13.03
C LEU A 276 0.20 -21.61 -12.79
N PHE A 277 0.24 -22.57 -11.86
CA PHE A 277 1.47 -23.31 -11.51
C PHE A 277 2.05 -24.18 -12.62
N ARG A 278 1.33 -24.38 -13.74
CA ARG A 278 1.80 -25.16 -14.89
C ARG A 278 2.59 -24.33 -15.89
N HIS A 279 2.53 -23.01 -15.82
CA HIS A 279 3.19 -22.12 -16.78
C HIS A 279 4.57 -21.69 -16.27
N ILE A 280 5.60 -21.76 -17.12
CA ILE A 280 6.96 -21.29 -16.78
C ILE A 280 6.98 -19.79 -16.48
N ASP A 281 6.14 -19.06 -17.19
CA ASP A 281 5.86 -17.64 -17.05
C ASP A 281 5.51 -17.22 -15.62
N PHE A 282 4.78 -18.07 -14.89
CA PHE A 282 4.46 -17.84 -13.48
C PHE A 282 5.73 -17.82 -12.63
N TYR A 283 6.61 -18.82 -12.79
CA TYR A 283 7.85 -18.92 -12.01
C TYR A 283 8.82 -17.79 -12.33
N LEU A 284 8.89 -17.34 -13.59
CA LEU A 284 9.71 -16.20 -13.99
C LEU A 284 9.22 -14.89 -13.35
N LEU A 285 7.90 -14.61 -13.42
CA LEU A 285 7.33 -13.43 -12.77
C LEU A 285 7.46 -13.48 -11.25
N TRP A 286 7.27 -14.65 -10.67
CA TRP A 286 7.44 -14.86 -9.23
C TRP A 286 8.87 -14.59 -8.79
N LEU A 287 9.88 -15.03 -9.56
CA LEU A 287 11.29 -14.76 -9.29
C LEU A 287 11.62 -13.27 -9.44
N ILE A 288 11.10 -12.61 -10.48
CA ILE A 288 11.27 -11.16 -10.68
C ILE A 288 10.67 -10.41 -9.49
N GLU A 289 9.47 -10.78 -9.04
CA GLU A 289 8.82 -10.14 -7.89
C GLU A 289 9.60 -10.37 -6.59
N LEU A 290 10.16 -11.57 -6.39
CA LEU A 290 11.05 -11.86 -5.27
C LEU A 290 12.27 -10.93 -5.28
N CYS A 291 12.99 -10.83 -6.39
CA CYS A 291 14.17 -9.98 -6.51
C CYS A 291 13.85 -8.49 -6.28
N ASN A 292 12.71 -8.01 -6.81
CA ASN A 292 12.28 -6.63 -6.64
C ASN A 292 11.78 -6.32 -5.21
N SER A 293 11.35 -7.32 -4.46
CA SER A 293 10.85 -7.12 -3.09
C SER A 293 11.94 -6.86 -2.05
N ILE A 294 13.19 -7.28 -2.32
CA ILE A 294 14.35 -7.03 -1.45
C ILE A 294 14.64 -5.52 -1.30
N PRO A 295 14.93 -4.76 -2.38
CA PRO A 295 15.17 -3.32 -2.27
C PRO A 295 13.95 -2.56 -1.73
N LEU A 296 12.73 -3.00 -2.07
CA LEU A 296 11.48 -2.44 -1.55
C LEU A 296 11.42 -2.51 -0.02
N THR A 297 11.79 -3.66 0.55
CA THR A 297 11.82 -3.84 2.01
C THR A 297 12.88 -2.94 2.65
N LEU A 298 14.09 -2.89 2.08
CA LEU A 298 15.19 -2.08 2.60
C LEU A 298 14.87 -0.57 2.61
N LEU A 299 14.29 -0.07 1.51
CA LEU A 299 13.92 1.34 1.37
C LEU A 299 12.88 1.78 2.39
N THR A 300 11.87 0.94 2.63
CA THR A 300 10.72 1.32 3.44
C THR A 300 11.02 1.33 4.94
N SER A 301 12.00 0.54 5.42
CA SER A 301 12.39 0.51 6.84
C SER A 301 13.64 1.33 7.14
N SER A 302 14.65 1.29 6.26
CA SER A 302 16.01 1.69 6.62
C SER A 302 16.45 3.00 5.98
N TYR A 303 15.67 3.56 5.06
CA TYR A 303 16.09 4.75 4.30
C TYR A 303 16.37 5.98 5.18
N LYS A 304 15.48 6.33 6.11
CA LYS A 304 15.68 7.47 7.03
C LYS A 304 16.75 7.15 8.09
N LEU A 305 16.76 5.93 8.62
CA LEU A 305 17.80 5.46 9.56
C LEU A 305 19.20 5.62 8.96
N PHE A 306 19.38 5.22 7.70
CA PHE A 306 20.64 5.42 6.98
C PHE A 306 20.96 6.91 6.82
N GLY A 307 19.99 7.72 6.37
CA GLY A 307 20.17 9.18 6.25
C GLY A 307 20.61 9.85 7.55
N GLN A 308 20.09 9.43 8.70
CA GLN A 308 20.43 9.97 10.01
C GLN A 308 21.87 9.70 10.46
N SER A 309 22.50 8.66 9.90
CA SER A 309 23.89 8.33 10.24
C SER A 309 24.90 9.39 9.78
N PHE A 310 24.55 10.22 8.79
CA PHE A 310 25.40 11.31 8.29
C PHE A 310 24.68 12.67 8.18
N ILE A 311 23.34 12.72 8.21
CA ILE A 311 22.54 13.96 8.22
C ILE A 311 21.76 14.08 9.53
N SER A 312 22.12 15.03 10.38
CA SER A 312 21.46 15.26 11.68
C SER A 312 20.12 16.01 11.58
N ASP A 313 19.79 16.56 10.41
CA ASP A 313 18.60 17.39 10.19
C ASP A 313 17.37 16.53 9.86
N ASP A 314 16.53 16.29 10.86
CA ASP A 314 15.37 15.40 10.79
C ASP A 314 14.24 15.93 9.89
N LYS A 315 14.01 17.25 9.91
CA LYS A 315 13.07 17.93 8.99
C LYS A 315 13.53 17.79 7.55
N TYR A 316 14.82 17.95 7.26
CA TYR A 316 15.35 17.74 5.92
C TYR A 316 15.10 16.31 5.41
N LEU A 317 15.39 15.30 6.24
CA LEU A 317 15.13 13.90 5.88
C LEU A 317 13.63 13.63 5.65
N THR A 318 12.76 14.23 6.47
CA THR A 318 11.30 14.15 6.30
C THR A 318 10.84 14.80 4.99
N ILE A 319 11.40 15.95 4.64
CA ILE A 319 11.09 16.64 3.36
C ILE A 319 11.48 15.74 2.19
N ILE A 320 12.63 15.09 2.23
CA ILE A 320 13.01 14.15 1.17
C ILE A 320 12.01 13.00 1.08
N VAL A 321 11.65 12.35 2.19
CA VAL A 321 10.64 11.27 2.21
C VAL A 321 9.28 11.74 1.65
N THR A 322 8.94 13.02 1.85
CA THR A 322 7.72 13.63 1.31
C THR A 322 7.85 13.89 -0.20
N MET A 323 9.01 14.37 -0.66
CA MET A 323 9.29 14.57 -2.09
C MET A 323 9.31 13.25 -2.86
N THR A 324 9.91 12.21 -2.30
CA THR A 324 9.95 10.89 -2.94
C THR A 324 8.55 10.29 -3.11
N ALA A 325 7.58 10.65 -2.28
CA ALA A 325 6.18 10.28 -2.42
C ALA A 325 5.56 10.83 -3.73
N VAL A 326 5.87 12.09 -4.08
CA VAL A 326 5.42 12.71 -5.33
C VAL A 326 5.96 11.91 -6.52
N PHE A 327 7.26 11.58 -6.49
CA PHE A 327 7.89 10.79 -7.55
C PHE A 327 7.39 9.34 -7.61
N ASN A 328 7.03 8.75 -6.47
CA ASN A 328 6.38 7.43 -6.44
C ASN A 328 5.01 7.52 -7.13
N ALA A 329 4.20 8.52 -6.81
CA ALA A 329 2.89 8.71 -7.42
C ALA A 329 2.98 9.00 -8.94
N SER A 330 3.86 9.93 -9.35
CA SER A 330 4.06 10.25 -10.77
C SER A 330 4.68 9.08 -11.53
N GLY A 331 5.57 8.32 -10.90
CA GLY A 331 6.18 7.13 -11.47
C GLY A 331 5.16 6.06 -11.83
N ARG A 332 4.09 5.87 -11.03
CA ARG A 332 2.99 4.94 -11.36
C ARG A 332 2.33 5.29 -12.70
N ILE A 333 2.09 6.58 -12.92
CA ILE A 333 1.51 7.07 -14.18
C ILE A 333 2.49 6.85 -15.33
N LEU A 334 3.76 7.23 -15.13
CA LEU A 334 4.82 7.07 -16.14
C LEU A 334 5.00 5.60 -16.55
N TRP A 335 5.22 4.71 -15.58
CA TRP A 335 5.43 3.28 -15.86
C TRP A 335 4.18 2.61 -16.44
N GLY A 336 2.98 3.05 -16.06
CA GLY A 336 1.74 2.62 -16.70
C GLY A 336 1.76 2.93 -18.20
N THR A 337 2.04 4.18 -18.57
CA THR A 337 2.12 4.57 -19.99
C THR A 337 3.25 3.86 -20.75
N ILE A 338 4.38 3.58 -20.11
CA ILE A 338 5.49 2.83 -20.72
C ILE A 338 5.07 1.38 -20.99
N VAL A 339 4.38 0.72 -20.06
CA VAL A 339 3.87 -0.66 -20.27
C VAL A 339 2.79 -0.72 -21.33
N ASP A 340 1.98 0.33 -21.47
CA ASP A 340 0.95 0.38 -22.51
C ASP A 340 1.57 0.52 -23.91
N GLN A 341 2.74 1.18 -24.03
CA GLN A 341 3.44 1.39 -25.30
C GLN A 341 4.46 0.30 -25.64
N PHE A 342 5.08 -0.30 -24.62
CA PHE A 342 6.15 -1.28 -24.76
C PHE A 342 5.77 -2.59 -24.06
N SER A 343 6.26 -3.73 -24.58
CA SER A 343 6.06 -5.01 -23.89
C SER A 343 6.59 -4.96 -22.45
N TYR A 344 5.82 -5.47 -21.49
CA TYR A 344 6.14 -5.52 -20.04
C TYR A 344 7.53 -6.08 -19.70
N LYS A 345 8.14 -6.86 -20.61
CA LYS A 345 9.50 -7.42 -20.46
C LYS A 345 10.58 -6.34 -20.37
N ILE A 346 10.50 -5.30 -21.22
CA ILE A 346 11.51 -4.23 -21.27
C ILE A 346 11.52 -3.42 -19.96
N PRO A 347 10.37 -2.95 -19.44
CA PRO A 347 10.29 -2.31 -18.13
C PRO A 347 10.92 -3.16 -17.02
N PHE A 348 10.60 -4.45 -16.92
CA PHE A 348 11.18 -5.30 -15.87
C PHE A 348 12.71 -5.40 -15.92
N CYS A 349 13.29 -5.49 -17.12
CA CYS A 349 14.75 -5.46 -17.29
C CYS A 349 15.34 -4.12 -16.84
N ILE A 350 14.75 -2.99 -17.25
CA ILE A 350 15.20 -1.64 -16.88
C ILE A 350 15.14 -1.48 -15.35
N ILE A 351 14.04 -1.87 -14.73
CA ILE A 351 13.81 -1.74 -13.29
C ILE A 351 14.83 -2.58 -12.51
N SER A 352 15.06 -3.83 -12.93
CA SER A 352 15.99 -4.73 -12.25
C SER A 352 17.44 -4.23 -12.36
N LEU A 353 17.83 -3.69 -13.53
CA LEU A 353 19.14 -3.08 -13.74
C LEU A 353 19.31 -1.81 -12.89
N MET A 354 18.30 -0.95 -12.86
CA MET A 354 18.31 0.28 -12.06
C MET A 354 18.38 -0.04 -10.56
N TRP A 355 17.69 -1.08 -10.08
CA TRP A 355 17.83 -1.54 -8.70
C TRP A 355 19.25 -1.97 -8.37
N ALA A 356 19.89 -2.75 -9.25
CA ALA A 356 21.27 -3.18 -9.04
C ALA A 356 22.21 -1.96 -8.92
N ILE A 357 22.06 -0.96 -9.80
CA ILE A 357 22.87 0.27 -9.75
C ILE A 357 22.58 1.06 -8.47
N LEU A 358 21.32 1.23 -8.09
CA LEU A 358 20.96 1.98 -6.89
C LEU A 358 21.46 1.31 -5.61
N LEU A 359 21.31 -0.01 -5.48
CA LEU A 359 21.82 -0.75 -4.33
C LEU A 359 23.36 -0.72 -4.27
N LEU A 360 24.05 -0.78 -5.41
CA LEU A 360 25.51 -0.66 -5.46
C LEU A 360 25.99 0.74 -5.10
N THR A 361 25.30 1.78 -5.54
CA THR A 361 25.69 3.18 -5.33
C THR A 361 25.31 3.72 -3.95
N PHE A 362 24.29 3.15 -3.29
CA PHE A 362 23.77 3.65 -2.01
C PHE A 362 24.82 3.76 -0.88
N PRO A 363 25.67 2.75 -0.63
CA PRO A 363 26.64 2.82 0.46
C PRO A 363 27.70 3.91 0.24
N TYR A 364 28.00 4.29 -1.00
CA TYR A 364 29.01 5.32 -1.29
C TYR A 364 28.59 6.72 -0.83
N ILE A 365 27.30 6.94 -0.54
CA ILE A 365 26.82 8.22 0.00
C ILE A 365 27.44 8.48 1.38
N SER A 366 27.67 7.44 2.20
CA SER A 366 28.26 7.59 3.54
C SER A 366 29.74 8.00 3.52
N LEU A 367 30.41 7.91 2.37
CA LEU A 367 31.79 8.36 2.18
C LEU A 367 31.89 9.87 1.90
N THR A 368 30.75 10.53 1.71
CA THR A 368 30.68 11.96 1.41
C THR A 368 30.11 12.73 2.59
N ASP A 369 30.58 13.96 2.81
CA ASP A 369 30.16 14.81 3.92
C ASP A 369 29.51 16.11 3.46
N GLY A 370 28.72 16.72 4.34
CA GLY A 370 28.16 18.05 4.16
C GLY A 370 27.10 18.16 3.07
N LEU A 371 27.21 19.17 2.20
CA LEU A 371 26.22 19.46 1.16
C LEU A 371 26.15 18.35 0.10
N THR A 372 27.28 17.74 -0.24
CA THR A 372 27.36 16.67 -1.24
C THR A 372 26.54 15.46 -0.82
N ALA A 373 26.66 15.05 0.45
CA ALA A 373 25.87 13.95 1.01
C ALA A 373 24.36 14.23 0.94
N LYS A 374 23.96 15.46 1.28
CA LYS A 374 22.56 15.90 1.21
C LYS A 374 21.99 15.81 -0.20
N ILE A 375 22.74 16.26 -1.21
CA ILE A 375 22.32 16.22 -2.61
C ILE A 375 22.26 14.78 -3.13
N LEU A 376 23.32 13.98 -2.90
CA LEU A 376 23.37 12.59 -3.34
C LEU A 376 22.26 11.75 -2.71
N TYR A 377 21.99 11.93 -1.41
CA TYR A 377 20.89 11.26 -0.72
C TYR A 377 19.51 11.62 -1.29
N CYS A 378 19.32 12.88 -1.69
CA CYS A 378 18.09 13.33 -2.35
C CYS A 378 17.92 12.70 -3.75
N ILE A 379 18.97 12.74 -4.58
CA ILE A 379 18.96 12.13 -5.92
C ILE A 379 18.67 10.64 -5.82
N TRP A 380 19.35 9.94 -4.91
CA TRP A 380 19.15 8.52 -4.70
C TRP A 380 17.75 8.21 -4.20
N GLY A 381 17.22 9.00 -3.26
CA GLY A 381 15.85 8.86 -2.76
C GLY A 381 14.80 8.99 -3.87
N ILE A 382 14.91 10.04 -4.68
CA ILE A 382 14.00 10.28 -5.80
C ILE A 382 14.07 9.13 -6.80
N GLY A 383 15.27 8.69 -7.18
CA GLY A 383 15.47 7.54 -8.05
C GLY A 383 14.85 6.28 -7.46
N GLY A 384 15.19 5.94 -6.22
CA GLY A 384 14.71 4.75 -5.52
C GLY A 384 13.18 4.65 -5.50
N PHE A 385 12.48 5.72 -5.15
CA PHE A 385 11.01 5.73 -5.11
C PHE A 385 10.34 5.83 -6.48
N LEU A 386 10.98 6.46 -7.47
CA LEU A 386 10.51 6.43 -8.86
C LEU A 386 10.55 5.01 -9.43
N PHE A 387 11.60 4.25 -9.15
CA PHE A 387 11.68 2.83 -9.56
C PHE A 387 10.83 1.92 -8.65
N LEU A 388 10.66 2.25 -7.37
CA LEU A 388 9.72 1.56 -6.47
C LEU A 388 8.31 1.48 -7.05
N SER A 389 7.84 2.60 -7.61
CA SER A 389 6.51 2.72 -8.19
C SER A 389 6.24 1.77 -9.36
N SER A 390 7.30 1.38 -10.08
CA SER A 390 7.24 0.49 -11.23
C SER A 390 6.81 -0.92 -10.84
N VAL A 391 7.30 -1.46 -9.72
CA VAL A 391 7.00 -2.82 -9.25
C VAL A 391 5.50 -2.96 -9.00
N SER A 392 4.88 -1.95 -8.39
CA SER A 392 3.44 -1.91 -8.13
C SER A 392 2.57 -1.71 -9.38
N THR A 393 3.14 -1.25 -10.49
CA THR A 393 2.40 -0.90 -11.72
C THR A 393 2.56 -1.94 -12.83
N VAL A 394 3.80 -2.37 -13.07
CA VAL A 394 4.16 -3.30 -14.14
C VAL A 394 3.70 -4.73 -13.82
N ALA A 395 3.79 -5.17 -12.56
CA ALA A 395 3.43 -6.53 -12.18
C ALA A 395 1.94 -6.86 -12.41
N PRO A 396 0.97 -6.04 -11.95
CA PRO A 396 -0.43 -6.26 -12.29
C PRO A 396 -0.70 -6.24 -13.81
N ALA A 397 -0.09 -5.31 -14.54
CA ALA A 397 -0.28 -5.19 -15.99
C ALA A 397 0.24 -6.42 -16.75
N ALA A 398 1.44 -6.92 -16.40
CA ALA A 398 2.00 -8.14 -16.97
C ALA A 398 1.08 -9.35 -16.72
N ILE A 399 0.58 -9.50 -15.48
CA ILE A 399 -0.29 -10.60 -15.08
C ILE A 399 -1.63 -10.56 -15.82
N GLY A 400 -2.23 -9.37 -15.94
CA GLY A 400 -3.47 -9.20 -16.70
C GLY A 400 -3.30 -9.55 -18.18
N SER A 401 -2.16 -9.20 -18.78
CA SER A 401 -1.85 -9.52 -20.18
C SER A 401 -1.57 -11.01 -20.44
N MET A 402 -1.00 -11.72 -19.45
CA MET A 402 -0.56 -13.11 -19.61
C MET A 402 -1.57 -14.16 -19.16
N PHE A 403 -2.34 -13.85 -18.11
CA PHE A 403 -3.22 -14.82 -17.44
C PHE A 403 -4.70 -14.44 -17.48
N GLY A 404 -5.04 -13.33 -18.13
CA GLY A 404 -6.40 -12.84 -18.29
C GLY A 404 -6.89 -11.96 -17.12
N CYS A 405 -8.05 -11.36 -17.32
CA CYS A 405 -8.61 -10.33 -16.45
C CYS A 405 -9.57 -10.88 -15.38
N THR A 406 -10.14 -12.07 -15.58
CA THR A 406 -11.19 -12.64 -14.73
C THR A 406 -10.70 -13.04 -13.34
N ASN A 407 -9.56 -13.73 -13.27
CA ASN A 407 -8.94 -14.20 -12.04
C ASN A 407 -7.74 -13.35 -11.59
N MET A 408 -7.58 -12.15 -12.17
CA MET A 408 -6.44 -11.26 -11.95
C MET A 408 -6.14 -10.99 -10.48
N ALA A 409 -7.16 -10.75 -9.65
CA ALA A 409 -6.97 -10.46 -8.22
C ALA A 409 -6.33 -11.63 -7.45
N ILE A 410 -6.74 -12.86 -7.75
CA ILE A 410 -6.21 -14.06 -7.09
C ILE A 410 -4.84 -14.41 -7.67
N ASN A 411 -4.70 -14.39 -9.01
CA ASN A 411 -3.43 -14.68 -9.68
C ASN A 411 -2.34 -13.68 -9.26
N TYR A 412 -2.67 -12.39 -9.13
CA TYR A 412 -1.75 -11.39 -8.61
C TYR A 412 -1.38 -11.64 -7.15
N GLY A 413 -2.36 -12.03 -6.31
CA GLY A 413 -2.09 -12.43 -4.94
C GLY A 413 -1.11 -13.60 -4.82
N ILE A 414 -1.26 -14.63 -5.66
CA ILE A 414 -0.35 -15.80 -5.65
C ILE A 414 1.07 -15.41 -6.06
N ILE A 415 1.23 -14.54 -7.06
CA ILE A 415 2.56 -14.03 -7.46
C ILE A 415 3.13 -13.12 -6.37
N ALA A 416 2.30 -12.28 -5.75
CA ALA A 416 2.67 -11.43 -4.62
C ALA A 416 3.16 -12.22 -3.39
N CYS A 417 2.81 -13.51 -3.25
CA CYS A 417 3.37 -14.37 -2.22
C CYS A 417 4.90 -14.52 -2.31
N ALA A 418 5.54 -14.19 -3.44
CA ALA A 418 7.00 -14.10 -3.54
C ALA A 418 7.61 -13.21 -2.44
N ARG A 419 6.89 -12.15 -2.04
CA ARG A 419 7.30 -11.20 -1.00
C ARG A 419 7.44 -11.84 0.39
N LEU A 420 6.89 -13.04 0.61
CA LEU A 420 7.03 -13.80 1.86
C LEU A 420 8.49 -14.20 2.14
N ILE A 421 9.29 -14.44 1.10
CA ILE A 421 10.64 -14.99 1.24
C ILE A 421 11.69 -13.89 1.39
N SER A 422 11.42 -12.68 0.86
CA SER A 422 12.33 -11.53 0.97
C SER A 422 12.81 -11.25 2.41
N PRO A 423 11.94 -11.24 3.44
CA PRO A 423 12.34 -11.08 4.85
C PRO A 423 13.37 -12.09 5.36
N GLY A 424 13.31 -13.33 4.87
CA GLY A 424 14.16 -14.43 5.34
C GLY A 424 15.56 -14.47 4.75
N THR A 425 15.87 -13.58 3.80
CA THR A 425 17.14 -13.65 3.04
C THR A 425 18.35 -13.03 3.76
N GLY A 426 18.19 -12.45 4.95
CA GLY A 426 19.34 -12.11 5.82
C GLY A 426 20.33 -11.07 5.25
N TRP A 427 19.99 -10.37 4.17
CA TRP A 427 20.84 -9.33 3.60
C TRP A 427 20.71 -8.02 4.38
N THR A 428 21.23 -8.03 5.60
CA THR A 428 21.60 -6.83 6.34
C THR A 428 23.03 -6.49 5.94
N VAL A 429 23.21 -5.44 5.15
CA VAL A 429 24.49 -4.72 5.05
C VAL A 429 24.61 -3.80 6.25
#